data_AF-A0A848YN71-F1
#
_entry.id   AF-A0A848YN71-F1
#
_cell.length_a   1.000
_cell.length_b   1.000
_cell.length_c   1.000
_cell.angle_alpha   90.00
_cell.angle_beta   90.00
_cell.angle_gamma   90.00
#
_symmetry.space_group_name_H-M   'P 1'
#
loop_
_entity.id
_entity.type
_entity.pdbx_description
1 polymer ?
#
loop_
_entity_poly.entity_id
_entity_poly.type
_entity_poly.pdbx_seq_one_letter_code
_entity_poly.pdbx_strand_id
1 'polypeptide(L)'
;LYGTGRFADAEGYRVGGKTGSAEKPTRGGYRQNALISTFASAFPMDRPRYVVVAMLDEPRGTVASSFQRTAGWTAAPIVGRLVPRIGPLLGVRPDNTRDVDLSDIDRLVPEKK
;
A
#
# COMPACT_ATOMS: atom_id res chain seq x y z
N LEU A 1 2.52 14.79 5.16
CA LEU A 1 2.54 13.70 4.16
C LEU A 1 1.15 13.09 4.16
N TYR A 2 0.35 13.39 3.14
CA TYR A 2 -1.03 12.89 3.02
C TYR A 2 -1.05 11.81 1.93
N GLY A 3 -1.46 10.59 2.28
CA GLY A 3 -1.50 9.45 1.36
C GLY A 3 -2.64 8.50 1.70
N THR A 4 -3.31 7.98 0.68
CA THR A 4 -4.47 7.08 0.84
C THR A 4 -4.07 5.66 1.24
N GLY A 5 -2.78 5.32 1.14
CA GLY A 5 -2.22 4.00 1.45
C GLY A 5 -1.61 3.87 2.84
N ARG A 6 -1.89 4.81 3.77
CA ARG A 6 -1.22 4.89 5.08
C ARG A 6 -1.30 3.60 5.92
N PHE A 7 -2.34 2.80 5.74
CA PHE A 7 -2.45 1.53 6.45
C PHE A 7 -1.48 0.44 5.96
N ALA A 8 -0.69 0.69 4.91
CA ALA A 8 0.43 -0.15 4.51
C ALA A 8 1.75 0.20 5.20
N ASP A 9 1.77 1.21 6.07
CA ASP A 9 2.96 1.54 6.87
C ASP A 9 3.42 0.31 7.66
N ALA A 10 4.67 -0.09 7.43
CA ALA A 10 5.30 -1.24 8.05
C ALA A 10 6.48 -0.72 8.88
N GLU A 11 6.41 -0.88 10.20
CA GLU A 11 7.45 -0.36 11.10
C GLU A 11 8.84 -0.92 10.75
N GLY A 12 9.83 -0.04 10.63
CA GLY A 12 11.17 -0.40 10.20
C GLY A 12 11.34 -0.68 8.70
N TYR A 13 10.29 -0.60 7.88
CA TYR A 13 10.40 -0.81 6.44
C TYR A 13 9.87 0.38 5.66
N ARG A 14 10.66 0.83 4.69
CA ARG A 14 10.22 1.83 3.73
C ARG A 14 9.35 1.15 2.67
N VAL A 15 8.04 1.24 2.84
CA VAL A 15 7.06 0.70 1.89
C VAL A 15 6.48 1.84 1.07
N GLY A 16 6.59 1.72 -0.25
CA GLY A 16 5.92 2.61 -1.20
C GLY A 16 4.84 1.83 -1.91
N GLY A 17 3.65 2.41 -2.07
CA GLY A 17 2.56 1.69 -2.71
C GLY A 17 1.39 2.55 -3.14
N LYS A 18 0.51 1.92 -3.92
CA LYS A 18 -0.67 2.55 -4.50
C LYS A 18 -1.90 1.67 -4.24
N THR A 19 -2.96 2.33 -3.81
CA THR A 19 -4.31 1.75 -3.68
C THR A 19 -5.02 1.79 -5.03
N GLY A 20 -5.71 0.71 -5.38
CA GLY A 20 -6.66 0.65 -6.49
C GLY A 20 -7.97 0.00 -6.03
N SER A 21 -9.11 0.57 -6.41
CA SER A 21 -10.42 -0.03 -6.15
C SER A 21 -11.28 0.19 -7.37
N ALA A 22 -11.81 -0.90 -7.91
CA ALA A 22 -12.59 -0.87 -9.14
C ALA A 22 -13.83 -1.74 -9.00
N GLU A 23 -14.95 -1.27 -9.54
CA GLU A 23 -16.16 -2.09 -9.66
C GLU A 23 -15.89 -3.24 -10.63
N LYS A 24 -16.48 -4.40 -10.36
CA LYS A 24 -16.31 -5.57 -11.22
C LYS A 24 -17.04 -5.39 -12.54
N PRO A 25 -16.41 -5.70 -13.68
CA PRO A 25 -17.11 -5.72 -14.96
C PRO A 25 -18.17 -6.83 -14.98
N THR A 26 -19.25 -6.57 -15.69
CA THR A 26 -20.31 -7.52 -16.04
C THR A 26 -20.76 -7.29 -17.49
N ARG A 27 -21.57 -8.20 -18.03
CA ARG A 27 -22.14 -8.00 -19.37
C ARG A 27 -23.01 -6.74 -19.37
N GLY A 28 -22.58 -5.73 -20.12
CA GLY A 28 -23.28 -4.45 -20.25
C GLY A 28 -22.95 -3.37 -19.22
N GLY A 29 -21.90 -3.52 -18.39
CA GLY A 29 -21.47 -2.45 -17.47
C GLY A 29 -20.67 -2.93 -16.27
N TYR A 30 -20.82 -2.26 -15.14
CA TYR A 30 -20.17 -2.59 -13.87
C TYR A 30 -21.19 -3.00 -12.81
N ARG A 31 -20.81 -3.95 -11.95
CA ARG A 31 -21.60 -4.30 -10.76
C ARG A 31 -21.25 -3.32 -9.64
N GLN A 32 -22.12 -2.33 -9.43
CA GLN A 32 -21.94 -1.26 -8.42
C GLN A 32 -21.65 -1.78 -6.99
N ASN A 33 -22.09 -2.99 -6.68
CA ASN A 33 -21.90 -3.60 -5.36
C ASN A 33 -20.80 -4.67 -5.30
N ALA A 34 -20.07 -4.91 -6.39
CA ALA A 34 -18.98 -5.87 -6.42
C ALA A 34 -17.68 -5.15 -6.75
N LEU A 35 -16.69 -5.26 -5.86
CA LEU A 35 -15.48 -4.45 -5.89
C LEU A 35 -14.26 -5.37 -5.93
N ILE A 36 -13.25 -5.02 -6.72
CA ILE A 36 -11.89 -5.55 -6.61
C ILE A 36 -11.05 -4.49 -5.92
N SER A 37 -10.49 -4.81 -4.76
CA SER A 37 -9.59 -3.92 -4.01
C SER A 37 -8.17 -4.43 -4.07
N THR A 38 -7.27 -3.62 -4.62
CA THR A 38 -5.88 -3.99 -4.84
C THR A 38 -4.95 -2.98 -4.18
N PHE A 39 -3.88 -3.46 -3.55
CA PHE A 39 -2.76 -2.65 -3.13
C PHE A 39 -1.48 -3.23 -3.73
N ALA A 40 -0.81 -2.44 -4.56
CA ALA A 40 0.50 -2.77 -5.12
C ALA A 40 1.57 -1.96 -4.41
N SER A 41 2.65 -2.60 -4.00
CA SER A 41 3.72 -1.96 -3.24
C SER A 41 5.09 -2.51 -3.59
N ALA A 42 6.11 -1.71 -3.36
CA ALA A 42 7.51 -2.10 -3.42
C ALA A 42 8.21 -1.83 -2.07
N PHE A 43 9.17 -2.68 -1.73
CA PHE A 43 10.00 -2.50 -0.54
C PHE A 43 11.39 -3.16 -0.70
N PRO A 44 12.41 -2.70 0.06
CA PRO A 44 12.44 -1.43 0.78
C PRO A 44 12.67 -0.25 -0.20
N MET A 45 12.01 0.90 -0.03
CA MET A 45 11.97 1.96 -1.05
C MET A 45 13.29 2.70 -1.27
N ASP A 46 14.21 2.66 -0.29
CA ASP A 46 15.58 3.17 -0.43
C ASP A 46 16.41 2.33 -1.42
N ARG A 47 16.10 1.04 -1.53
CA ARG A 47 16.71 0.14 -2.54
C ARG A 47 15.71 -0.97 -2.92
N PRO A 48 14.73 -0.70 -3.80
CA PRO A 48 13.63 -1.62 -4.09
C PRO A 48 14.12 -2.97 -4.61
N ARG A 49 13.63 -4.05 -3.99
CA ARG A 49 13.98 -5.44 -4.39
C ARG A 49 12.77 -6.34 -4.55
N TYR A 50 11.67 -6.01 -3.89
CA TYR A 50 10.48 -6.85 -3.83
C TYR A 50 9.24 -6.04 -4.16
N VAL A 51 8.30 -6.69 -4.85
CA VAL A 51 6.96 -6.17 -5.11
C VAL A 51 5.96 -7.07 -4.41
N VAL A 52 5.01 -6.46 -3.68
CA VAL A 52 3.89 -7.15 -3.06
C VAL A 52 2.60 -6.60 -3.66
N VAL A 53 1.78 -7.49 -4.20
CA VAL A 53 0.44 -7.18 -4.69
C VAL A 53 -0.56 -7.97 -3.84
N ALA A 54 -1.39 -7.25 -3.09
CA ALA A 54 -2.52 -7.81 -2.36
C ALA A 54 -3.81 -7.44 -3.08
N MET A 55 -4.60 -8.44 -3.45
CA MET A 55 -5.91 -8.26 -4.08
C MET A 55 -6.98 -8.96 -3.25
N LEU A 56 -8.06 -8.26 -2.97
CA LEU A 56 -9.24 -8.80 -2.33
C LEU A 56 -10.41 -8.74 -3.29
N ASP A 57 -11.08 -9.89 -3.42
CA ASP A 57 -12.22 -10.03 -4.28
C ASP A 57 -13.53 -9.86 -3.49
N GLU A 58 -14.36 -8.90 -3.90
CA GLU A 58 -15.60 -8.50 -3.24
C GLU A 58 -15.48 -8.32 -1.71
N PRO A 59 -14.49 -7.55 -1.20
CA PRO A 59 -14.34 -7.36 0.23
C PRO A 59 -15.60 -6.72 0.80
N ARG A 60 -16.01 -7.23 1.96
CA ARG A 60 -17.13 -6.71 2.75
C ARG A 60 -16.59 -5.71 3.78
N GLY A 61 -17.34 -4.63 3.97
CA GLY A 61 -17.05 -3.67 5.03
C GLY A 61 -17.29 -4.34 6.38
N THR A 62 -16.30 -4.27 7.26
CA THR A 62 -16.38 -4.81 8.63
C THR A 62 -16.09 -3.72 9.64
N VAL A 63 -16.34 -3.97 10.92
CA VAL A 63 -15.93 -3.04 11.99
C VAL A 63 -14.43 -2.72 11.90
N ALA A 64 -13.60 -3.73 11.62
CA ALA A 64 -12.15 -3.59 11.47
C ALA A 64 -11.72 -2.71 10.28
N SER A 65 -12.55 -2.60 9.23
CA SER A 65 -12.31 -1.72 8.09
C SER A 65 -13.13 -0.43 8.14
N SER A 66 -13.73 -0.09 9.30
CA SER A 66 -14.65 1.05 9.44
C SER A 66 -15.79 1.02 8.41
N PHE A 67 -16.26 -0.19 8.11
CA PHE A 67 -17.25 -0.50 7.07
C PHE A 67 -16.83 -0.10 5.65
N GLN A 68 -15.57 0.30 5.44
CA GLN A 68 -15.01 0.61 4.13
C GLN A 68 -14.62 -0.67 3.39
N ARG A 69 -14.70 -0.58 2.07
CA ARG A 69 -14.44 -1.70 1.15
C ARG A 69 -13.23 -1.46 0.27
N THR A 70 -12.74 -0.22 0.20
CA THR A 70 -11.64 0.20 -0.67
C THR A 70 -10.30 -0.35 -0.19
N ALA A 71 -9.35 -0.45 -1.11
CA ALA A 71 -8.04 -1.04 -0.88
C ALA A 71 -7.22 -0.36 0.22
N GLY A 72 -7.43 0.94 0.47
CA GLY A 72 -6.77 1.61 1.60
C GLY A 72 -7.13 0.96 2.94
N TRP A 73 -8.38 0.53 3.11
CA TRP A 73 -8.87 -0.04 4.37
C TRP A 73 -8.81 -1.57 4.41
N THR A 74 -8.70 -2.23 3.27
CA THR A 74 -8.79 -3.69 3.16
C THR A 74 -7.46 -4.32 2.75
N ALA A 75 -6.92 -3.95 1.60
CA ALA A 75 -5.71 -4.55 1.03
C ALA A 75 -4.41 -3.95 1.60
N ALA A 76 -4.35 -2.64 1.87
CA ALA A 76 -3.16 -1.98 2.40
C ALA A 76 -2.71 -2.52 3.77
N PRO A 77 -3.61 -2.78 4.76
CA PRO A 77 -3.23 -3.39 6.03
C PRO A 77 -2.60 -4.78 5.90
N ILE A 78 -2.89 -5.51 4.82
CA ILE A 78 -2.25 -6.81 4.56
C ILE A 78 -0.76 -6.59 4.34
N VAL A 79 -0.38 -5.61 3.51
CA VAL A 79 1.02 -5.27 3.25
C VAL A 79 1.73 -4.79 4.51
N GLY A 80 1.13 -3.86 5.27
CA GLY A 80 1.71 -3.35 6.51
C GLY A 80 2.00 -4.45 7.54
N ARG A 81 1.21 -5.52 7.54
CA ARG A 81 1.44 -6.72 8.38
C ARG A 81 2.38 -7.74 7.74
N LEU A 82 2.35 -7.89 6.42
CA LEU A 82 3.13 -8.90 5.71
C LEU A 82 4.61 -8.54 5.66
N VAL A 83 4.93 -7.30 5.31
CA VAL A 83 6.30 -6.84 5.08
C VAL A 83 7.21 -7.05 6.30
N PRO A 84 6.81 -6.69 7.54
CA PRO A 84 7.65 -6.94 8.72
C PRO A 84 7.92 -8.42 9.00
N ARG A 85 7.02 -9.32 8.55
CA ARG A 85 7.18 -10.77 8.74
C ARG A 85 8.10 -11.39 7.70
N ILE A 86 7.99 -10.96 6.43
CA ILE A 86 8.77 -11.54 5.33
C ILE A 86 10.13 -10.85 5.15
N GLY A 87 10.25 -9.57 5.51
CA GLY A 87 11.46 -8.77 5.35
C GLY A 87 12.72 -9.44 5.92
N PRO A 88 12.72 -9.88 7.20
CA PRO A 88 13.91 -10.48 7.81
C PRO A 88 14.31 -11.80 7.15
N LEU A 89 13.33 -12.58 6.69
CA LEU A 89 13.53 -13.84 5.96
C LEU A 89 14.15 -13.60 4.58
N LEU A 90 13.79 -12.47 3.94
CA LEU A 90 14.31 -12.02 2.64
C LEU A 90 15.65 -11.25 2.75
N GLY A 91 16.26 -11.23 3.94
CA GLY A 91 17.50 -10.52 4.21
C GLY A 91 17.37 -8.99 4.29
N VAL A 92 16.15 -8.47 4.35
CA VAL A 92 15.88 -7.04 4.57
C VAL A 92 15.68 -6.84 6.06
N ARG A 93 16.62 -6.16 6.72
CA ARG A 93 16.49 -5.84 8.15
C ARG A 93 15.66 -4.57 8.31
N PRO A 94 14.87 -4.45 9.39
CA PRO A 94 14.19 -3.21 9.70
C PRO A 94 15.20 -2.12 10.02
N ASP A 95 14.98 -0.92 9.52
CA ASP A 95 15.80 0.26 9.74
C ASP A 95 14.91 1.51 9.81
N ASN A 96 14.84 2.12 10.99
CA ASN A 96 14.06 3.34 11.23
C ASN A 96 14.82 4.62 10.83
N THR A 97 16.09 4.50 10.46
CA THR A 97 16.99 5.64 10.20
C THR A 97 17.29 5.84 8.71
N ARG A 98 17.25 4.78 7.90
CA ARG A 98 17.36 4.92 6.43
C ARG A 98 16.12 5.52 5.84
N ASP A 99 16.28 6.44 4.89
CA ASP A 99 15.21 6.98 4.05
C ASP A 99 15.66 7.05 2.59
N VAL A 100 14.70 7.32 1.69
CA VAL A 100 15.00 7.56 0.26
C VAL A 100 15.82 8.84 0.14
N ASP A 101 16.91 8.80 -0.62
CA ASP A 101 17.64 10.01 -0.97
C ASP A 101 16.80 10.86 -1.95
N LEU A 102 16.42 12.05 -1.50
CA LEU A 102 15.60 13.00 -2.27
C LEU A 102 16.40 14.21 -2.75
N SER A 103 17.72 14.23 -2.56
CA SER A 103 18.57 15.38 -2.92
C SER A 103 18.42 15.81 -4.39
N ASP A 104 18.22 14.85 -5.29
CA ASP A 104 18.04 15.09 -6.72
C ASP A 104 16.72 15.80 -7.07
N ILE A 105 15.68 15.67 -6.24
CA ILE A 105 14.36 16.24 -6.49
C ILE A 105 14.03 17.43 -5.58
N ASP A 106 14.95 17.80 -4.68
CA ASP A 106 14.72 18.86 -3.70
C ASP A 106 14.37 20.19 -4.38
N ARG A 107 15.00 20.47 -5.53
CA ARG A 107 14.70 21.65 -6.38
C ARG A 107 13.33 21.62 -7.05
N LEU A 108 12.68 20.46 -7.12
CA LEU A 108 11.39 20.24 -7.78
C LEU A 108 10.22 20.20 -6.79
N VAL A 109 10.51 20.10 -5.49
CA VAL A 109 9.50 20.14 -4.43
C VAL A 109 9.44 21.57 -3.92
N PRO A 110 8.44 22.38 -4.31
CA PRO A 110 8.29 23.72 -3.73
C PRO A 110 8.16 23.59 -2.21
N GLU A 111 8.95 24.37 -1.47
CA GLU A 111 8.96 24.33 -0.01
C GLU A 111 7.53 24.36 0.53
N LYS A 112 7.24 23.43 1.44
CA LYS A 112 5.98 23.47 2.19
C LYS A 112 5.98 24.74 3.03
N LYS A 113 5.15 25.71 2.65
CA LYS A 113 4.62 26.69 3.61
C LYS A 113 3.90 25.98 4.75
#